data_AF-A0A6M0ISY2-F1
#
_entry.id   AF-A0A6M0ISY2-F1
#
_cell.length_a   1.000
_cell.length_b   1.000
_cell.length_c   1.000
_cell.angle_alpha   90.00
_cell.angle_beta   90.00
_cell.angle_gamma   90.00
#
_symmetry.space_group_name_H-M   'P 1'
#
loop_
_entity.id
_entity.type
_entity.pdbx_description
1 polymer ?
#
loop_
_entity_poly.entity_id
_entity_poly.type
_entity_poly.pdbx_seq_one_letter_code
_entity_poly.pdbx_strand_id
1 'polypeptide(L)' 'MYTSEQRHQLEKEFVVRLAAYENWEVDPSTIHLAAETNPRVKRWLELSRKLLDVVEQAIS' A
#
# COMPACT_ATOMS: atom_id res chain seq x y z
N MET A 1 -13.30 4.98 10.97
CA MET A 1 -13.24 5.04 9.49
C MET A 1 -12.19 6.06 9.07
N TYR A 2 -11.35 5.72 8.10
CA TYR A 2 -10.37 6.64 7.51
C TYR A 2 -11.00 7.51 6.43
N THR A 3 -10.49 8.73 6.24
CA THR A 3 -10.81 9.48 5.01
C THR A 3 -10.11 8.85 3.81
N SER A 4 -10.59 9.09 2.59
CA SER A 4 -9.96 8.59 1.37
C SER A 4 -8.48 9.00 1.25
N GLU A 5 -8.14 10.20 1.75
CA GLU A 5 -6.77 10.70 1.77
C GLU A 5 -5.88 9.96 2.78
N GLN A 6 -6.38 9.73 4.00
CA GLN A 6 -5.66 8.95 5.02
C GLN A 6 -5.41 7.52 4.55
N ARG A 7 -6.43 6.91 3.94
CA ARG A 7 -6.33 5.57 3.37
C ARG A 7 -5.26 5.50 2.28
N HIS A 8 -5.22 6.50 1.40
CA HIS A 8 -4.24 6.59 0.33
C HIS A 8 -2.79 6.73 0.87
N GLN A 9 -2.59 7.43 2.00
CA GLN A 9 -1.27 7.50 2.65
C GLN A 9 -0.89 6.17 3.30
N LEU A 10 -1.82 5.51 3.99
CA LEU A 10 -1.58 4.21 4.61
C LEU A 10 -1.22 3.14 3.57
N GLU A 11 -1.88 3.14 2.41
CA GLU A 11 -1.53 2.25 1.29
C GLU A 11 -0.06 2.42 0.88
N LYS A 12 0.42 3.66 0.75
CA LYS A 12 1.82 3.96 0.42
C LYS A 12 2.78 3.48 1.49
N GLU A 13 2.50 3.81 2.75
CA GLU A 13 3.35 3.40 3.88
C GLU A 13 3.49 1.88 3.98
N PHE A 14 2.39 1.14 3.77
CA PHE A 14 2.44 -0.32 3.78
C PHE A 14 3.30 -0.88 2.65
N VAL A 15 3.17 -0.34 1.44
CA VAL A 15 3.98 -0.78 0.30
C VAL A 15 5.47 -0.51 0.54
N VAL A 16 5.85 0.65 1.10
CA VAL A 16 7.24 0.94 1.47
C VAL A 16 7.77 -0.07 2.49
N ARG A 17 6.98 -0.42 3.52
CA ARG A 17 7.39 -1.41 4.52
C ARG A 17 7.54 -2.81 3.92
N LEU A 18 6.66 -3.21 3.02
CA LEU A 18 6.76 -4.49 2.29
C LEU A 18 8.00 -4.53 1.39
N ALA A 19 8.29 -3.42 0.70
CA ALA A 19 9.49 -3.29 -0.12
C ALA A 19 10.76 -3.44 0.74
N ALA A 20 10.82 -2.74 1.87
CA ALA A 20 11.94 -2.81 2.80
C ALA A 20 12.15 -4.22 3.37
N TYR A 21 11.07 -4.95 3.68
CA TYR A 21 11.15 -6.34 4.13
C TYR A 21 11.81 -7.27 3.08
N GLU A 22 11.60 -7.00 1.79
CA GLU A 22 12.24 -7.71 0.69
C GLU A 22 13.60 -7.12 0.27
N ASN A 23 14.20 -6.21 1.07
CA ASN A 23 15.43 -5.47 0.75
C ASN A 23 15.35 -4.70 -0.59
N TRP A 24 14.18 -4.14 -0.89
CA TRP A 24 13.96 -3.29 -2.05
C TRP A 24 13.54 -1.89 -1.64
N GLU A 25 14.00 -0.90 -2.39
CA GLU A 25 13.70 0.50 -2.14
C GLU A 25 12.67 1.00 -3.17
N VAL A 26 11.60 1.63 -2.68
CA VAL A 26 10.52 2.18 -3.50
C VAL A 26 10.20 3.58 -2.98
N ASP A 27 10.16 4.55 -3.88
CA ASP A 27 9.76 5.92 -3.53
C ASP A 27 8.24 5.99 -3.28
N PRO A 28 7.79 6.37 -2.06
CA PRO A 28 6.38 6.44 -1.72
C PRO A 28 5.57 7.39 -2.61
N SER A 29 6.19 8.43 -3.16
CA SER A 29 5.52 9.38 -4.05
C SER A 29 5.15 8.77 -5.40
N THR A 30 5.86 7.71 -5.81
CA THR A 30 5.69 7.08 -7.13
C THR A 30 4.91 5.77 -7.09
N ILE A 31 4.57 5.23 -5.91
CA ILE A 31 3.96 3.88 -5.76
C ILE A 31 2.79 3.61 -6.71
N HIS A 32 1.87 4.57 -6.86
CA HIS A 32 0.68 4.38 -7.69
C HIS A 32 1.04 4.29 -9.18
N LEU A 33 1.94 5.16 -9.65
CA LEU A 33 2.47 5.12 -11.01
C LEU A 33 3.33 3.87 -11.23
N ALA A 34 4.16 3.51 -10.26
CA ALA A 34 4.99 2.32 -10.29
C ALA A 34 4.14 1.04 -10.32
N ALA A 35 2.95 1.02 -9.72
CA ALA A 35 2.03 -0.12 -9.82
C ALA A 35 1.49 -0.36 -11.24
N GLU A 36 1.49 0.65 -12.11
CA GLU A 36 1.06 0.49 -13.50
C GLU A 36 2.09 -0.26 -14.35
N THR A 37 3.37 -0.12 -14.01
CA THR A 37 4.50 -0.64 -14.81
C THR A 37 5.28 -1.76 -14.12
N ASN A 38 5.15 -1.89 -12.79
CA ASN A 38 5.85 -2.87 -11.97
C ASN A 38 4.85 -3.84 -11.29
N PRO A 39 4.79 -5.10 -11.73
CA PRO A 39 3.88 -6.11 -11.18
C PRO A 39 4.07 -6.36 -9.67
N ARG A 40 5.29 -6.20 -9.14
CA ARG A 40 5.58 -6.40 -7.72
C ARG A 40 4.94 -5.30 -6.87
N VAL A 41 5.12 -4.04 -7.27
CA VAL A 41 4.48 -2.88 -6.60
C VAL A 41 2.96 -3.00 -6.67
N LYS A 42 2.43 -3.41 -7.83
CA LYS A 42 1.00 -3.65 -7.99
C LYS A 42 0.47 -4.67 -6.98
N ARG A 43 1.15 -5.81 -6.86
CA ARG A 43 0.75 -6.88 -5.93
C ARG A 43 0.78 -6.41 -4.48
N TRP A 44 1.77 -5.61 -4.09
CA TRP A 44 1.82 -5.08 -2.73
C TRP A 44 0.75 -4.03 -2.48
N LEU A 45 0.47 -3.16 -3.43
CA LEU A 45 -0.59 -2.17 -3.31
C LEU A 45 -1.96 -2.85 -3.13
N GLU A 46 -2.22 -3.92 -3.89
CA GLU A 46 -3.42 -4.75 -3.74
C GLU A 46 -3.48 -5.45 -2.38
N LEU A 47 -2.34 -5.94 -1.86
CA LEU A 47 -2.26 -6.54 -0.53
C LEU A 47 -2.54 -5.51 0.57
N SER A 48 -1.95 -4.32 0.47
CA SER A 48 -2.18 -3.20 1.39
C SER A 48 -3.65 -2.84 1.46
N ARG A 49 -4.32 -2.73 0.29
CA ARG A 49 -5.76 -2.43 0.22
C ARG A 49 -6.61 -3.48 0.93
N LYS A 50 -6.37 -4.76 0.67
CA LYS A 50 -7.09 -5.86 1.33
C LYS A 50 -6.88 -5.87 2.85
N LEU A 51 -5.66 -5.58 3.31
CA LEU A 51 -5.38 -5.50 4.74
C LEU A 51 -6.11 -4.33 5.40
N LEU A 52 -6.13 -3.16 4.75
CA LEU A 52 -6.87 -2.01 5.24
C LEU A 52 -8.38 -2.29 5.30
N ASP A 53 -8.94 -2.98 4.30
CA ASP A 53 -10.34 -3.41 4.32
C ASP A 53 -10.65 -4.32 5.51
N VAL A 54 -9.80 -5.32 5.77
CA VAL A 54 -9.97 -6.24 6.90
C VAL A 54 -9.86 -5.51 8.24
N VAL A 55 -8.90 -4.59 8.37
CA VAL A 55 -8.73 -3.79 9.60
C VAL A 55 -9.94 -2.90 9.82
N GLU A 56 -10.43 -2.21 8.79
CA GLU A 56 -11.64 -1.38 8.87
C GLU A 56 -12.88 -2.19 9.28
N GLN A 57 -13.02 -3.42 8.77
CA GLN A 57 -14.11 -4.32 9.17
C GLN A 57 -13.97 -4.82 10.61
N ALA A 58 -12.76 -5.10 11.08
CA ALA A 58 -12.51 -5.63 12.42
C ALA A 58 -12.71 -4.60 13.54
N ILE A 59 -12.60 -3.31 13.23
CA ILE A 59 -12.78 -2.20 14.18
C ILE A 59 -14.15 -1.51 14.07
N SER A 60 -15.04 -2.03 13.20
CA SER A 60 -16.39 -1.52 13.00
C SER A 60 -17.43 -2.35 13.77
#